data_AF-A0A915D0Q9-F1
#
_entry.id   AF-A0A915D0Q9-F1
#
_cell.length_a   1.000
_cell.length_b   1.000
_cell.length_c   1.000
_cell.angle_alpha   90.00
_cell.angle_beta   90.00
_cell.angle_gamma   90.00
#
_symmetry.space_group_name_H-M   'P 1'
#
loop_
_entity.id
_entity.type
_entity.pdbx_description
1 polymer ?
#
loop_
_entity_poly.entity_id
_entity_poly.type
_entity_poly.pdbx_seq_one_letter_code
_entity_poly.pdbx_strand_id
1 'polypeptide(L)' 'MVLIDFGLAQISAQPEDKGEDLYVLQRAIKSSHADVDYVMPEILKAYRECDTGSDKAKIVLNRLEEIRLRSRKRDMIG' A
#
# COMPACT_ATOMS: atom_id res chain seq x y z
N MET A 1 -2.97 -4.50 18.01
CA MET A 1 -2.42 -3.39 17.20
C MET A 1 -3.49 -2.32 17.09
N VAL A 2 -3.14 -1.04 17.16
CA VAL A 2 -4.05 0.09 17.00
C VAL A 2 -3.47 1.03 15.94
N LEU A 3 -4.29 1.51 15.02
CA LEU A 3 -3.91 2.54 14.05
C LEU A 3 -4.01 3.91 14.71
N ILE A 4 -3.02 4.77 14.49
CA ILE A 4 -2.92 6.12 15.08
C ILE A 4 -2.59 7.13 13.99
N ASP A 5 -2.66 8.42 14.35
CA ASP A 5 -2.34 9.56 13.49
C ASP A 5 -3.26 9.69 12.25
N PHE A 6 -4.51 10.04 12.49
CA PHE A 6 -5.52 10.26 11.45
C PHE A 6 -5.63 11.73 10.99
N GLY A 7 -4.63 12.57 11.26
CA GLY A 7 -4.69 14.01 10.96
C GLY A 7 -4.86 14.35 9.47
N LEU A 8 -4.39 13.46 8.60
CA LEU A 8 -4.54 13.55 7.13
C LEU A 8 -5.49 12.47 6.56
N ALA A 9 -6.12 11.67 7.40
CA ALA A 9 -6.94 10.56 6.95
C ALA A 9 -8.26 11.04 6.31
N GLN A 10 -8.73 10.29 5.33
CA GLN A 10 -9.96 10.58 4.61
C GLN A 10 -10.81 9.32 4.47
N ILE A 11 -12.13 9.47 4.48
CA ILE A 11 -13.04 8.38 4.17
C ILE A 11 -13.11 8.27 2.64
N SER A 12 -12.47 7.24 2.08
CA SER A 12 -12.49 6.99 0.64
C SER A 12 -12.71 5.54 0.27
N ALA A 13 -13.54 5.33 -0.76
CA ALA A 13 -13.74 4.06 -1.43
C ALA A 13 -12.92 3.93 -2.72
N GLN A 14 -12.17 4.97 -3.11
CA GLN A 14 -11.41 4.97 -4.35
C GLN A 14 -10.22 4.00 -4.28
N PRO A 15 -10.00 3.18 -5.33
CA PRO A 15 -8.82 2.31 -5.38
C PRO A 15 -7.49 3.07 -5.45
N GLU A 16 -7.50 4.31 -5.93
CA GLU A 16 -6.31 5.18 -5.95
C GLU A 16 -5.84 5.47 -4.52
N ASP A 17 -6.69 6.07 -3.70
CA ASP A 17 -6.34 6.47 -2.33
C ASP A 17 -5.87 5.26 -1.49
N LYS A 18 -6.56 4.12 -1.61
CA LYS A 18 -6.14 2.86 -0.94
C LYS A 18 -4.80 2.34 -1.46
N GLY A 19 -4.54 2.50 -2.75
CA GLY A 19 -3.26 2.12 -3.37
C GLY A 19 -2.12 3.02 -2.90
N GLU A 20 -2.38 4.31 -2.74
CA GLU A 20 -1.42 5.27 -2.19
C GLU A 20 -1.08 4.96 -0.72
N ASP A 21 -2.09 4.64 0.11
CA ASP A 21 -1.88 4.20 1.49
C ASP A 21 -0.95 2.98 1.58
N LEU A 22 -1.21 1.94 0.78
CA LEU A 22 -0.37 0.73 0.72
C LEU A 22 1.05 1.05 0.24
N TYR A 23 1.20 2.00 -0.69
CA TYR A 23 2.50 2.42 -1.19
C TYR A 23 3.31 3.21 -0.15
N VAL A 24 2.66 4.09 0.63
CA VAL A 24 3.28 4.79 1.77
C VAL A 24 3.79 3.79 2.81
N LEU A 25 2.96 2.80 3.17
CA LEU A 25 3.36 1.73 4.09
C LEU A 25 4.57 0.94 3.57
N GLN A 26 4.55 0.56 2.29
CA GLN A 26 5.68 -0.14 1.66
C GLN A 26 6.98 0.64 1.76
N ARG A 27 6.93 1.95 1.50
CA ARG A 27 8.10 2.82 1.59
C ARG A 27 8.61 2.96 3.02
N ALA A 28 7.72 3.09 4.00
CA ALA A 28 8.09 3.16 5.41
C ALA A 28 8.83 1.88 5.85
N ILE A 29 8.30 0.70 5.50
CA ILE A 29 8.95 -0.59 5.75
C ILE A 29 10.33 -0.63 5.09
N LYS A 30 10.41 -0.30 3.79
CA LYS A 30 11.69 -0.31 3.04
C LYS A 30 12.73 0.66 3.60
N SER A 31 12.31 1.79 4.17
CA SER A 31 13.23 2.77 4.78
C SER A 31 13.84 2.32 6.10
N SER A 32 13.34 1.25 6.72
CA SER A 32 13.78 0.81 8.05
C SER A 32 15.17 0.14 8.06
N HIS A 33 15.85 0.01 6.91
CA HIS A 33 17.18 -0.59 6.71
C HIS A 33 17.38 -2.03 7.26
N ALA A 34 16.33 -2.64 7.82
CA ALA A 34 16.31 -4.01 8.30
C ALA A 34 15.94 -4.97 7.16
N ASP A 35 16.37 -6.23 7.26
CA ASP A 35 15.97 -7.30 6.33
C ASP A 35 14.53 -7.74 6.64
N VAL A 36 13.57 -6.92 6.20
CA VAL A 36 12.12 -7.10 6.39
C VAL A 36 11.37 -7.18 5.07
N ASP A 37 12.06 -7.58 3.99
CA ASP A 37 11.48 -7.68 2.66
C ASP A 37 10.31 -8.68 2.59
N TYR A 38 10.26 -9.63 3.53
CA TYR A 38 9.16 -10.59 3.67
C TYR A 38 7.87 -9.99 4.26
N VAL A 39 7.95 -8.84 4.96
CA VAL A 39 6.80 -8.27 5.67
C VAL A 39 5.76 -7.72 4.70
N MET A 40 6.18 -7.03 3.64
CA MET A 40 5.26 -6.44 2.68
C MET A 40 4.42 -7.49 1.94
N PRO A 41 4.99 -8.60 1.41
CA PRO A 41 4.22 -9.70 0.86
C PRO A 41 3.15 -10.26 1.80
N GLU A 42 3.48 -10.47 3.08
CA GLU A 42 2.52 -10.99 4.07
C GLU A 42 1.38 -10.01 4.34
N ILE A 43 1.67 -8.70 4.40
CA ILE A 43 0.64 -7.66 4.53
C ILE A 43 -0.30 -7.67 3.31
N LEU A 44 0.23 -7.76 2.09
CA LEU A 44 -0.60 -7.77 0.87
C LEU A 44 -1.46 -9.04 0.77
N LYS A 45 -0.93 -10.17 1.23
CA LYS A 45 -1.68 -11.42 1.34
C LYS A 45 -2.83 -11.28 2.33
N ALA A 46 -2.56 -10.81 3.55
CA ALA A 46 -3.58 -10.58 4.57
C ALA A 46 -4.63 -9.55 4.11
N TYR A 47 -4.21 -8.48 3.43
CA TYR A 47 -5.11 -7.48 2.84
C TYR A 47 -6.09 -8.12 1.85
N ARG A 48 -5.61 -9.06 1.03
CA ARG A 48 -6.44 -9.81 0.09
C ARG A 48 -7.39 -10.79 0.79
N GLU A 49 -6.94 -11.46 1.84
CA GLU A 49 -7.73 -12.45 2.58
C GLU A 49 -8.83 -11.82 3.46
N CYS A 50 -8.61 -10.59 3.95
CA CYS A 50 -9.61 -9.84 4.71
C CYS A 50 -10.80 -9.35 3.86
N ASP A 51 -10.67 -9.33 2.53
CA ASP A 51 -11.78 -9.00 1.64
C ASP A 51 -12.70 -10.22 1.49
N THR A 52 -13.69 -10.31 2.39
CA THR A 52 -14.58 -11.46 2.55
C THR A 52 -15.61 -11.65 1.43
N GLY A 53 -15.55 -10.90 0.33
CA GLY A 53 -16.56 -11.07 -0.72
C GLY A 53 -16.46 -10.29 -2.02
N SER A 54 -15.33 -9.70 -2.41
CA SER A 54 -15.28 -9.00 -3.71
C SER A 54 -13.91 -8.92 -4.36
N ASP A 55 -13.87 -8.79 -5.69
CA ASP A 55 -12.67 -8.46 -6.47
C ASP A 55 -12.05 -7.09 -6.11
N LYS A 56 -12.51 -6.40 -5.06
CA LYS A 56 -12.07 -5.04 -4.69
C LYS A 56 -10.60 -5.04 -4.26
N ALA A 57 -10.17 -5.99 -3.43
CA ALA A 57 -8.77 -6.12 -3.08
C ALA A 57 -7.88 -6.28 -4.33
N LYS A 58 -8.32 -7.07 -5.31
CA LYS A 58 -7.60 -7.26 -6.57
C LYS A 58 -7.49 -5.95 -7.37
N ILE A 59 -8.54 -5.14 -7.42
CA ILE A 59 -8.52 -3.83 -8.08
C ILE A 59 -7.51 -2.90 -7.39
N VAL A 60 -7.51 -2.83 -6.06
CA VAL A 60 -6.56 -2.02 -5.30
C VAL A 60 -5.12 -2.49 -5.51
N LEU A 61 -4.88 -3.81 -5.50
CA LEU A 61 -3.54 -4.37 -5.73
C LEU A 61 -3.02 -4.10 -7.15
N ASN A 62 -3.88 -4.21 -8.17
CA ASN A 62 -3.53 -3.79 -9.52
C ASN A 62 -3.17 -2.30 -9.55
N ARG A 63 -3.93 -1.46 -8.83
CA ARG A 63 -3.66 -0.04 -8.77
C ARG A 63 -2.34 0.30 -8.08
N LEU A 64 -2.00 -0.42 -7.01
CA LEU A 64 -0.70 -0.32 -6.35
C LEU A 64 0.46 -0.55 -7.32
N GLU A 65 0.36 -1.53 -8.24
CA GLU A 65 1.41 -1.75 -9.26
C GLU A 65 1.56 -0.56 -10.22
N GLU A 66 0.45 0.06 -10.62
CA GLU A 66 0.50 1.28 -11.44
C GLU A 66 1.15 2.45 -10.69
N ILE A 67 0.84 2.62 -9.41
CA ILE A 67 1.44 3.65 -8.55
C ILE A 67 2.95 3.41 -8.39
N ARG A 68 3.39 2.15 -8.21
CA ARG A 68 4.82 1.78 -8.17
C ARG A 68 5.54 2.14 -9.47
N LEU A 69 4.91 1.90 -10.62
CA LEU A 69 5.49 2.25 -11.93
C LEU A 69 5.64 3.77 -12.10
N ARG A 70 4.65 4.56 -11.69
CA ARG A 70 4.70 6.03 -11.79
C ARG A 70 5.71 6.63 -10.82
N SER A 71 5.79 6.10 -9.61
CA SER A 71 6.67 6.63 -8.56
C SER A 71 8.14 6.30 -8.82
N ARG A 72 8.46 5.16 -9.48
CA ARG A 72 9.83 4.88 -9.96
C ARG A 72 10.39 5.97 -10.88
N LYS A 73 9.54 6.65 -11.67
CA LYS A 73 9.99 7.79 -12.49
C LYS A 73 10.26 9.04 -11.65
N ARG A 74 9.56 9.22 -10.53
CA ARG A 74 9.77 10.36 -9.62
C ARG A 74 11.02 10.18 -8.76
N ASP A 75 11.30 8.94 -8.32
CA ASP A 75 12.51 8.60 -7.57
C ASP A 75 13.80 8.76 -8.40
N MET A 76 13.71 8.80 -9.74
CA MET A 76 14.84 8.98 -10.67
C MET A 76 15.17 10.46 -10.98
N ILE A 77 14.36 11.42 -10.50
CA ILE A 77 14.56 12.87 -10.72
C ILE A 77 15.02 13.55 -9.40
N GLY A 78 15.57 12.76 -8.47
CA GLY A 78 16.28 13.26 -7.29
C GLY A 78 17.78 13.31 -7.53
#